data_AF-A0A949WE37-F1
#
_entry.id   AF-A0A949WE37-F1
#
_cell.length_a   1.000
_cell.length_b   1.000
_cell.length_c   1.000
_cell.angle_alpha   90.00
_cell.angle_beta   90.00
_cell.angle_gamma   90.00
#
_symmetry.space_group_name_H-M   'P 1'
#
loop_
_entity.id
_entity.type
_entity.pdbx_description
1 polymer ?
#
loop_
_entity_poly.entity_id
_entity_poly.type
_entity_poly.pdbx_seq_one_letter_code
_entity_poly.pdbx_strand_id
1 'polypeptide(L)'
;MFGGLAMMVRGHMCCGIVSDKLMVRVGPELYEAALKMKHAQPMTFTGKPMKGMLYVTPEGCNTVPKIVGWLKLALIFNATLPAK
;
A
#
# COMPACT_ATOMS: atom_id res chain seq x y z
N MET A 1 -5.71 -12.70 -7.32
CA MET A 1 -6.54 -11.55 -6.87
C MET A 1 -6.55 -11.55 -5.36
N PHE A 2 -6.28 -10.42 -4.71
CA PHE A 2 -6.02 -10.33 -3.26
C PHE A 2 -7.25 -10.50 -2.36
N GLY A 3 -8.40 -10.92 -2.91
CA GLY A 3 -9.60 -11.19 -2.12
C GLY A 3 -10.29 -9.94 -1.55
N GLY A 4 -10.18 -8.79 -2.22
CA GLY A 4 -10.80 -7.54 -1.78
C GLY A 4 -10.82 -6.48 -2.88
N LEU A 5 -10.87 -5.20 -2.48
CA LEU A 5 -10.97 -4.07 -3.41
C LEU A 5 -9.59 -3.59 -3.85
N ALA A 6 -9.41 -3.39 -5.15
CA ALA A 6 -8.19 -2.83 -5.72
C ALA A 6 -8.48 -1.48 -6.37
N MET A 7 -7.70 -0.47 -5.98
CA MET A 7 -7.74 0.86 -6.57
C MET A 7 -6.61 0.98 -7.60
N MET A 8 -7.02 1.25 -8.83
CA MET A 8 -6.13 1.35 -9.97
C MET A 8 -5.91 2.82 -10.33
N VAL A 9 -4.66 3.20 -10.59
CA VAL A 9 -4.29 4.54 -11.06
C VAL A 9 -3.39 4.35 -12.27
N ARG A 10 -3.74 4.96 -13.42
CA ARG A 10 -2.98 4.84 -14.68
C ARG A 10 -2.74 3.38 -15.10
N GLY A 11 -3.73 2.50 -14.91
CA GLY A 11 -3.62 1.07 -15.27
C GLY A 11 -2.78 0.21 -14.31
N HIS A 12 -2.26 0.80 -13.23
CA HIS A 12 -1.47 0.11 -12.21
C HIS A 12 -2.21 0.06 -10.88
N MET A 13 -2.04 -1.02 -10.12
CA MET A 13 -2.54 -1.08 -8.76
C MET A 13 -1.75 -0.12 -7.88
N CYS A 14 -2.47 0.78 -7.22
CA CYS A 14 -1.93 1.81 -6.33
C CYS A 14 -2.12 1.40 -4.85
N CYS A 15 -3.34 1.01 -4.50
CA CYS A 15 -3.70 0.56 -3.15
C CYS A 15 -4.93 -0.35 -3.22
N GLY A 16 -5.32 -0.93 -2.09
CA GLY A 16 -6.48 -1.78 -2.00
C GLY A 16 -6.88 -2.09 -0.56
N ILE A 17 -8.00 -2.78 -0.40
CA ILE A 17 -8.45 -3.31 0.88
C ILE A 17 -8.39 -4.82 0.79
N VAL A 18 -7.71 -5.45 1.75
CA VAL A 18 -7.63 -6.91 1.88
C VAL A 18 -8.12 -7.25 3.29
N SER A 19 -9.24 -7.96 3.38
CA SER A 19 -9.99 -8.14 4.64
C SER A 19 -10.31 -6.78 5.29
N ASP A 20 -9.72 -6.47 6.44
CA ASP A 20 -9.88 -5.23 7.20
C ASP A 20 -8.67 -4.29 7.07
N LYS A 21 -7.65 -4.67 6.28
CA LYS A 21 -6.38 -3.93 6.18
C LYS A 21 -6.29 -3.14 4.88
N LEU A 22 -5.67 -1.98 4.96
CA LEU A 22 -5.30 -1.21 3.78
C LEU A 22 -4.00 -1.77 3.20
N MET A 23 -4.03 -2.25 1.97
CA MET A 23 -2.87 -2.59 1.17
C MET A 23 -2.38 -1.35 0.43
N VAL A 24 -1.08 -1.06 0.51
CA VAL A 24 -0.48 0.14 -0.08
C VAL A 24 0.76 -0.24 -0.87
N ARG A 25 0.85 0.21 -2.12
CA ARG A 25 2.01 -0.01 -2.99
C ARG A 25 2.94 1.20 -2.94
N VAL A 26 3.87 1.20 -1.98
CA VAL A 26 4.82 2.31 -1.75
C VAL A 26 6.08 2.24 -2.63
N GLY A 27 6.28 1.13 -3.35
CA GLY A 27 7.49 0.93 -4.14
C GLY A 27 8.71 0.50 -3.31
N PRO A 28 9.76 -0.04 -3.96
CA PRO A 28 10.89 -0.64 -3.25
C PRO A 28 11.73 0.39 -2.45
N GLU A 29 11.84 1.63 -2.94
CA GLU A 29 12.67 2.67 -2.32
C GLU A 29 12.13 3.14 -0.97
N LEU A 30 10.81 3.34 -0.88
CA LEU A 30 10.15 3.80 0.35
C LEU A 30 9.73 2.64 1.26
N TYR A 31 9.90 1.39 0.82
CA TYR A 31 9.39 0.21 1.53
C TYR A 31 9.92 0.09 2.95
N GLU A 32 11.24 0.19 3.14
CA GLU A 32 11.85 0.02 4.47
C GLU A 32 11.53 1.18 5.41
N ALA A 33 11.43 2.41 4.89
CA ALA A 33 11.02 3.58 5.66
C ALA A 33 9.54 3.46 6.08
N ALA A 34 8.68 3.04 5.16
CA ALA A 34 7.26 2.86 5.41
C ALA A 34 6.98 1.74 6.42
N LEU A 35 7.74 0.65 6.40
CA LEU A 35 7.64 -0.42 7.39
C LEU A 35 8.03 -0.01 8.81
N LYS A 36 8.83 1.06 8.97
CA LYS A 36 9.17 1.62 10.30
C LYS A 36 8.05 2.49 10.87
N MET A 37 7.06 2.87 10.07
CA MET A 37 5.92 3.63 10.54
C MET A 37 4.98 2.74 11.36
N LYS A 38 4.32 3.33 12.37
CA LYS A 38 3.35 2.60 13.21
C LYS A 38 2.24 2.00 12.35
N HIS A 39 1.81 0.80 12.72
CA HIS A 39 0.72 0.06 12.07
C HIS A 39 1.02 -0.46 10.65
N ALA A 40 2.24 -0.30 10.15
CA ALA A 40 2.67 -0.91 8.89
C ALA A 40 3.19 -2.33 9.12
N GLN A 41 2.84 -3.24 8.21
CA GLN A 41 3.26 -4.64 8.23
C GLN A 41 3.64 -5.10 6.82
N PRO A 42 4.63 -5.98 6.67
CA PRO A 42 4.97 -6.56 5.37
C PRO A 42 3.75 -7.26 4.75
N MET A 43 3.54 -7.07 3.44
CA MET A 43 2.51 -7.80 2.73
C MET A 43 3.00 -9.22 2.43
N THR A 44 2.48 -10.21 3.15
CA THR A 44 2.87 -11.64 3.05
C THR A 44 1.83 -12.53 2.35
N PHE A 45 0.96 -11.95 1.52
CA PHE A 45 -0.16 -12.68 0.89
C PHE A 45 0.25 -13.90 0.07
N THR A 46 1.44 -13.90 -0.53
CA THR A 46 1.96 -14.98 -1.37
C THR A 46 2.92 -15.93 -0.64
N GLY A 47 2.95 -15.89 0.70
CA GLY A 47 3.88 -16.65 1.53
C GLY A 47 5.29 -16.05 1.63
N LYS A 48 5.61 -15.04 0.82
CA LYS A 48 6.84 -14.23 0.92
C LYS A 48 6.50 -12.74 0.97
N PRO A 49 7.25 -11.92 1.74
CA PRO A 49 7.10 -10.48 1.71
C PRO A 49 7.33 -9.93 0.29
N MET A 50 6.34 -9.22 -0.25
CA MET A 50 6.50 -8.52 -1.52
C MET A 50 7.12 -7.14 -1.28
N LYS A 51 8.39 -6.96 -1.69
CA LYS A 51 9.06 -5.66 -1.58
C LYS A 51 8.25 -4.59 -2.33
N GLY A 52 7.99 -3.48 -1.64
CA GLY A 52 7.22 -2.35 -2.16
C GLY A 52 5.71 -2.42 -1.96
N MET A 53 5.20 -3.45 -1.27
CA MET A 53 3.79 -3.54 -0.87
C MET A 53 3.69 -3.86 0.62
N LEU A 54 2.86 -3.11 1.34
CA LEU A 54 2.64 -3.28 2.77
C LEU A 54 1.15 -3.28 3.12
N TYR A 55 0.84 -3.85 4.27
CA TYR A 55 -0.45 -3.69 4.93
C TYR A 55 -0.38 -2.60 5.99
N VAL A 56 -1.48 -1.88 6.16
CA VAL A 56 -1.71 -0.96 7.28
C VAL A 56 -2.91 -1.49 8.06
N THR A 57 -2.75 -1.64 9.38
CA THR A 57 -3.86 -2.07 10.25
C THR A 57 -4.94 -0.99 10.34
N PRO A 58 -6.18 -1.33 10.74
CA PRO A 58 -7.27 -0.36 10.89
C PRO A 58 -6.90 0.87 11.74
N GLU A 59 -6.10 0.70 12.79
CA GLU A 59 -5.64 1.79 13.67
C GLU A 59 -4.73 2.80 12.94
N GLY A 60 -4.00 2.32 11.92
CA GLY A 60 -3.21 3.15 11.01
C GLY A 60 -4.03 3.88 9.96
N CYS A 61 -5.34 3.61 9.89
CA CYS A 61 -6.29 4.18 8.92
C CYS A 61 -7.54 4.79 9.59
N ASN A 62 -7.52 5.02 10.90
CA ASN A 62 -8.71 5.48 11.65
C ASN A 62 -9.07 6.97 11.45
N THR A 63 -8.26 7.73 10.71
CA THR A 63 -8.54 9.13 10.37
C THR A 63 -8.19 9.41 8.91
N VAL A 64 -8.92 10.36 8.30
CA VAL A 64 -8.67 10.80 6.92
C VAL A 64 -7.21 11.24 6.70
N PRO A 65 -6.55 12.03 7.57
CA PRO A 65 -5.16 12.40 7.37
C PRO A 65 -4.19 11.22 7.31
N LYS A 66 -4.42 10.18 8.12
CA LYS A 66 -3.60 8.96 8.09
C LYS A 66 -3.77 8.21 6.78
N ILE A 67 -5.03 8.02 6.34
CA ILE A 67 -5.33 7.38 5.04
C ILE A 67 -4.66 8.17 3.92
N VAL A 68 -4.82 9.49 3.88
CA VAL A 68 -4.22 10.37 2.88
C VAL A 68 -2.69 10.26 2.87
N GLY A 69 -2.04 10.14 4.04
CA GLY A 69 -0.60 9.91 4.13
C GLY A 69 -0.15 8.66 3.39
N TRP A 70 -0.84 7.53 3.62
CA TRP A 70 -0.57 6.28 2.92
C TRP A 70 -0.82 6.34 1.42
N LEU A 71 -1.93 6.96 1.02
CA LEU A 71 -2.28 7.13 -0.39
C LEU A 71 -1.26 8.00 -1.13
N LYS A 72 -0.71 9.05 -0.48
CA LYS A 72 0.35 9.87 -1.07
C LYS A 72 1.60 9.05 -1.40
N LEU A 73 2.03 8.17 -0.48
CA LEU A 73 3.17 7.29 -0.73
C LEU A 73 2.92 6.38 -1.95
N ALA A 74 1.72 5.81 -2.04
CA ALA A 74 1.35 4.99 -3.18
C ALA A 74 1.29 5.77 -4.50
N LEU A 75 0.73 6.98 -4.48
CA LEU A 75 0.62 7.83 -5.66
C LEU A 75 1.98 8.31 -6.16
N ILE A 76 2.91 8.65 -5.26
CA ILE A 76 4.29 9.01 -5.61
C ILE A 76 4.94 7.88 -6.40
N PHE A 77 4.86 6.64 -5.90
CA PHE A 77 5.40 5.50 -6.63
C PHE A 77 4.63 5.20 -7.92
N ASN A 78 3.30 5.26 -7.91
CA ASN A 78 2.51 5.00 -9.11
C ASN A 78 2.77 6.04 -10.22
N ALA A 79 3.22 7.25 -9.88
CA ALA A 79 3.58 8.27 -10.85
C ALA A 79 4.87 7.93 -11.62
N THR A 80 5.78 7.15 -11.03
CA THR A 80 7.04 6.71 -11.67
C THR A 80 6.87 5.54 -12.64
N LEU A 81 5.71 4.87 -12.60
CA LEU A 81 5.43 3.75 -13.48
C LEU A 81 5.12 4.23 -14.91
N PRO A 82 5.57 3.51 -15.95
CA PRO A 82 5.21 3.82 -17.33
C PRO A 82 3.69 3.68 -17.51
N ALA A 83 3.12 4.45 -18.43
CA ALA A 83 1.71 4.27 -18.80
C ALA A 83 1.50 2.84 -19.32
N LYS A 84 0.35 2.26 -18.97
CA LYS A 84 -0.05 0.92 -19.38
C LYS A 84 -1.13 0.97 -20.45
#